data_AF-F9WNX2-F1
#
_entry.id   AF-F9WNX2-F1
#
_cell.length_a   1.000
_cell.length_b   1.000
_cell.length_c   1.000
_cell.angle_alpha   90.00
_cell.angle_beta   90.00
_cell.angle_gamma   90.00
#
_symmetry.space_group_name_H-M   'P 1'
#
loop_
_entity.id
_entity.type
_entity.pdbx_description
1 polymer ?
#
loop_
_entity_poly.entity_id
_entity_poly.type
_entity_poly.pdbx_seq_one_letter_code
_entity_poly.pdbx_strand_id
1 'polypeptide(L)'
;MRQKWDGVLTELKKHLDAVVTPLANVTLNWSVTEEEINETEKLVATMLEDAARKLVYECDSFCSASRLLTALPLVMNLLKEKAVRYSATVKSLSKTANENAQTTGQFTKALDTFLPALNSGGASGVIEHKRELINCEAESTLANAVSVLAITDKVLGNVKSTNDTVGESLNALHARLGRIKENVKNIPGAERARKPEERCDVNSENVTTEAMYDIIALLPSNLMNVSEVEKLRASLGSISTEWKEVTKQLDEADKKIRAVEASLAPIKKEVEESKKSFVDVLTGKRSELCAVRAHPDALKKYHSSLDAHANKALCGALRAQERGIRTCGEVETVHEDIRRFVGASAKIEKAVAKSTEACKIVKTVAAEKDEEAQATAAGACGHAETTVGERRRAREMADTVMGYEASADDVCAFADASMKRTIEGQRTAVHANENVSSALQNIDSAAKRVEKTFNEAVNWLCELNSREHLLGCSGAAVKVMDGPTKMFLFDVAKLLQFANNSEEVIVKHPLWSAASKWPAAS
;
A
#
# COMPACT_ATOMS: atom_id res chain seq x y z
N MET A 1 -1.56 42.00 122.94
CA MET A 1 -0.70 41.48 121.85
C MET A 1 0.62 42.24 121.66
N ARG A 2 0.80 43.51 122.06
CA ARG A 2 2.12 44.18 122.03
C ARG A 2 3.18 43.54 122.94
N GLN A 3 2.82 43.13 124.16
CA GLN A 3 3.77 42.54 125.11
C GLN A 3 4.42 41.20 124.67
N LYS A 4 3.79 40.40 123.80
CA LYS A 4 4.43 39.20 123.24
C LYS A 4 5.37 39.52 122.07
N TRP A 5 5.14 40.63 121.36
CA TRP A 5 6.01 41.10 120.28
C TRP A 5 7.27 41.79 120.82
N ASP A 6 7.16 42.56 121.90
CA ASP A 6 8.31 43.23 122.52
C ASP A 6 9.29 42.21 123.14
N GLY A 7 8.78 41.11 123.71
CA GLY A 7 9.62 40.02 124.22
C GLY A 7 10.39 39.28 123.12
N VAL A 8 9.74 38.99 121.98
CA VAL A 8 10.39 38.33 120.83
C VAL A 8 11.39 39.25 120.15
N LEU A 9 11.10 40.55 120.03
CA LEU A 9 12.01 41.53 119.44
C LEU A 9 13.24 41.76 120.33
N THR A 10 13.07 41.73 121.65
CA THR A 10 14.17 41.87 122.62
C THR A 10 15.07 40.64 122.59
N GLU A 11 14.50 39.43 122.51
CA GLU A 11 15.30 38.19 122.47
C GLU A 11 15.98 37.99 121.11
N LEU A 12 15.37 38.45 120.02
CA LEU A 12 15.98 38.50 118.69
C LEU A 12 17.13 39.51 118.65
N LYS A 13 16.95 40.72 119.21
CA LYS A 13 18.03 41.71 119.35
C LYS A 13 19.18 41.22 120.24
N LYS A 14 18.87 40.52 121.32
CA LYS A 14 19.87 39.97 122.25
C LYS A 14 20.65 38.80 121.65
N HIS A 15 20.01 37.98 120.81
CA HIS A 15 20.69 36.96 120.00
C HIS A 15 21.53 37.59 118.88
N LEU A 16 21.04 38.67 118.25
CA LEU A 16 21.80 39.39 117.23
C LEU A 16 23.02 40.11 117.84
N ASP A 17 22.88 40.82 118.96
CA ASP A 17 23.99 41.54 119.61
C ASP A 17 25.07 40.58 120.19
N ALA A 18 24.67 39.40 120.68
CA ALA A 18 25.61 38.41 121.21
C ALA A 18 26.41 37.67 120.11
N VAL A 19 25.87 37.59 118.88
CA VAL A 19 26.53 36.95 117.73
C VAL A 19 27.40 37.96 116.94
N VAL A 20 27.15 39.27 117.09
CA VAL A 20 27.82 40.33 116.31
C VAL A 20 29.25 40.66 116.79
N THR A 21 29.71 40.12 117.92
CA THR A 21 30.93 40.64 118.57
C THR A 21 31.99 39.58 118.93
N PRO A 22 32.21 38.57 118.07
CA PRO A 22 33.57 38.38 117.52
C PRO A 22 33.62 37.84 116.08
N LEU A 23 32.73 38.31 115.18
CA LEU A 23 32.92 38.18 113.72
C LEU A 23 33.32 39.51 113.04
N ALA A 24 33.51 40.57 113.83
CA ALA A 24 33.93 41.91 113.44
C ALA A 24 35.37 42.01 112.87
N ASN A 25 35.95 40.92 112.39
CA ASN A 25 37.20 40.95 111.62
C ASN A 25 37.19 40.03 110.38
N VAL A 26 36.04 39.47 110.02
CA VAL A 26 35.78 39.10 108.63
C VAL A 26 34.80 40.16 108.14
N THR A 27 35.34 41.24 107.55
CA THR A 27 34.61 41.95 106.50
C THR A 27 34.18 40.88 105.50
N LEU A 28 32.98 40.33 105.69
CA LEU A 28 32.20 39.71 104.63
C LEU A 28 32.08 40.83 103.62
N ASN A 29 33.01 40.80 102.66
CA ASN A 29 33.25 41.88 101.76
C ASN A 29 32.07 41.84 100.78
N TRP A 30 30.95 42.45 101.18
CA TRP A 30 29.75 42.55 100.37
C TRP A 30 30.09 43.13 99.00
N SER A 31 31.12 43.99 98.91
CA SER A 31 31.68 44.44 97.64
C SER A 31 32.29 43.33 96.79
N VAL A 32 33.01 42.35 97.37
CA VAL A 32 33.53 41.16 96.64
C VAL A 32 32.40 40.22 96.24
N THR A 33 31.37 40.06 97.06
CA THR A 33 30.21 39.21 96.71
C THR A 33 29.32 39.88 95.66
N GLU A 34 29.17 41.20 95.70
CA GLU A 34 28.46 42.00 94.68
C GLU A 34 29.27 42.10 93.37
N GLU A 35 30.60 42.17 93.45
CA GLU A 35 31.50 42.12 92.30
C GLU A 35 31.52 40.72 91.65
N GLU A 36 31.58 39.64 92.44
CA GLU A 36 31.43 38.26 91.94
C GLU A 36 30.03 38.00 91.35
N ILE A 37 28.96 38.52 91.95
CA ILE A 37 27.61 38.42 91.40
C ILE A 37 27.53 39.20 90.07
N ASN A 38 28.04 40.43 90.01
CA ASN A 38 28.06 41.24 88.79
C ASN A 38 28.93 40.60 87.70
N GLU A 39 30.08 40.02 88.04
CA GLU A 39 30.92 39.29 87.08
C GLU A 39 30.22 38.02 86.58
N THR A 40 29.52 37.30 87.45
CA THR A 40 28.74 36.11 87.09
C THR A 40 27.54 36.49 86.22
N GLU A 41 26.81 37.56 86.55
CA GLU A 41 25.74 38.11 85.71
C GLU A 41 26.26 38.55 84.35
N LYS A 42 27.41 39.21 84.29
CA LYS A 42 28.04 39.64 83.04
C LYS A 42 28.50 38.43 82.21
N LEU A 43 29.07 37.41 82.84
CA LEU A 43 29.45 36.15 82.19
C LEU A 43 28.23 35.43 81.62
N VAL A 44 27.17 35.27 82.43
CA VAL A 44 25.90 34.65 82.02
C VAL A 44 25.24 35.43 80.89
N ALA A 45 25.19 36.77 80.97
CA ALA A 45 24.66 37.63 79.92
C ALA A 45 25.46 37.47 78.61
N THR A 46 26.80 37.40 78.69
CA THR A 46 27.66 37.18 77.53
C THR A 46 27.44 35.79 76.92
N MET A 47 27.30 34.75 77.75
CA MET A 47 26.99 33.40 77.30
C MET A 47 25.60 33.30 76.64
N LEU A 48 24.60 33.97 77.20
CA LEU A 48 23.25 34.05 76.64
C LEU A 48 23.24 34.80 75.30
N GLU A 49 24.00 35.89 75.18
CA GLU A 49 24.15 36.65 73.93
C GLU A 49 24.85 35.82 72.85
N ASP A 50 25.92 35.09 73.19
CA ASP A 50 26.60 34.18 72.26
C ASP A 50 25.72 32.99 71.85
N ALA A 51 24.91 32.46 72.76
CA ALA A 51 23.93 31.42 72.45
C ALA A 51 22.85 31.95 71.48
N ALA A 52 22.35 33.17 71.71
CA ALA A 52 21.39 33.82 70.82
C ALA A 52 22.00 34.06 69.42
N ARG A 53 23.24 34.57 69.33
CA ARG A 53 23.94 34.75 68.04
C ARG A 53 24.12 33.44 67.28
N LYS A 54 24.49 32.35 67.97
CA LYS A 54 24.61 31.01 67.35
C LYS A 54 23.28 30.51 66.80
N LEU A 55 22.17 30.69 67.54
CA LEU A 55 20.84 30.30 67.09
C LEU A 55 20.36 31.14 65.89
N VAL A 56 20.68 32.43 65.86
CA VAL A 56 20.37 33.30 64.72
C VAL A 56 21.16 32.88 63.47
N TYR A 57 22.45 32.59 63.61
CA TYR A 57 23.26 32.06 62.52
C TYR A 57 22.71 30.72 61.99
N GLU A 58 22.32 29.81 62.90
CA GLU A 58 21.69 28.53 62.53
C GLU A 58 20.35 28.76 61.78
N CYS A 59 19.57 29.75 62.20
CA CYS A 59 18.35 30.14 61.50
C CYS A 59 18.63 30.64 60.08
N ASP A 60 19.61 31.52 59.89
CA ASP A 60 19.97 32.07 58.56
C ASP A 60 20.44 30.97 57.59
N SER A 61 21.27 30.03 58.07
CA SER A 61 21.71 28.86 57.28
C SER A 61 20.53 27.97 56.86
N PHE A 62 19.60 27.69 57.77
CA PHE A 62 18.41 26.89 57.47
C PHE A 62 17.40 27.62 56.59
N CYS A 63 17.33 28.95 56.69
CA CYS A 63 16.46 29.78 55.86
C CYS A 63 16.81 29.62 54.38
N SER A 64 18.10 29.62 54.04
CA SER A 64 18.57 29.41 52.66
C SER A 64 18.16 28.04 52.10
N ALA A 65 18.30 26.98 52.91
CA ALA A 65 17.84 25.64 52.54
C ALA A 65 16.32 25.56 52.34
N SER A 66 15.54 26.26 53.17
CA SER A 66 14.08 26.30 53.09
C SER A 66 13.62 27.01 51.81
N ARG A 67 14.21 28.15 51.46
CA ARG A 67 13.91 28.88 50.21
C ARG A 67 14.16 28.03 48.97
N LEU A 68 15.25 27.26 48.96
CA LEU A 68 15.58 26.37 47.84
C LEU A 68 14.63 25.16 47.76
N LEU A 69 14.38 24.49 48.89
CA LEU A 69 13.44 23.35 48.93
C LEU A 69 12.01 23.75 48.58
N THR A 70 11.58 24.97 48.92
CA THR A 70 10.25 25.49 48.57
C THR A 70 10.09 25.71 47.07
N ALA A 71 11.17 26.08 46.38
CA ALA A 71 11.15 26.35 44.94
C ALA A 71 11.36 25.08 44.08
N LEU A 72 11.95 24.02 44.64
CA LEU A 72 12.28 22.79 43.90
C LEU A 72 11.09 22.06 43.24
N PRO A 73 9.89 21.96 43.87
CA PRO A 73 8.74 21.31 43.26
C PRO A 73 8.31 21.93 41.93
N LEU A 74 8.49 23.25 41.76
CA LEU A 74 8.23 23.94 40.50
C LEU A 74 9.20 23.48 39.41
N VAL A 75 10.50 23.41 39.72
CA VAL A 75 11.53 22.92 38.80
C VAL A 75 11.27 21.46 38.41
N MET A 76 10.96 20.62 39.38
CA MET A 76 10.63 19.21 39.16
C MET A 76 9.38 19.03 38.28
N ASN A 77 8.37 19.89 38.44
CA ASN A 77 7.20 19.91 37.56
C ASN A 77 7.57 20.28 36.11
N LEU A 78 8.49 21.21 35.88
CA LEU A 78 8.96 21.53 34.52
C LEU A 78 9.66 20.33 33.86
N LEU A 79 10.48 19.59 34.62
CA LEU A 79 11.14 18.37 34.13
C LEU A 79 10.11 17.27 33.82
N LYS A 80 9.10 17.11 34.68
CA LYS A 80 7.95 16.22 34.44
C LYS A 80 7.21 16.57 33.16
N GLU A 81 6.88 17.84 32.94
CA GLU A 81 6.21 18.30 31.72
C GLU A 81 7.07 18.06 30.47
N LYS A 82 8.39 18.23 30.57
CA LYS A 82 9.33 17.90 29.49
C LYS A 82 9.30 16.39 29.19
N ALA A 83 9.34 15.53 30.20
CA ALA A 83 9.23 14.08 30.04
C ALA A 83 7.92 13.64 29.37
N VAL A 84 6.79 14.21 29.80
CA VAL A 84 5.47 13.94 29.20
C VAL A 84 5.44 14.35 27.72
N ARG A 85 5.98 15.52 27.39
CA ARG A 85 6.09 15.98 25.99
C ARG A 85 6.95 15.05 25.13
N TYR A 86 8.08 14.58 25.66
CA TYR A 86 8.93 13.60 24.97
C TYR A 86 8.21 12.27 24.72
N SER A 87 7.48 11.76 25.71
CA SER A 87 6.65 10.55 25.56
C SER A 87 5.58 10.72 24.47
N ALA A 88 4.88 11.85 24.44
CA ALA A 88 3.87 12.13 23.42
C ALA A 88 4.48 12.27 22.02
N THR A 89 5.60 12.98 21.91
CA THR A 89 6.32 13.20 20.65
C THR A 89 6.78 11.87 20.06
N VAL A 90 7.42 11.02 20.86
CA VAL A 90 7.97 9.76 20.36
C VAL A 90 6.89 8.74 19.98
N LYS A 91 5.73 8.76 20.65
CA LYS A 91 4.54 7.97 20.25
C LYS A 91 3.99 8.38 18.89
N SER A 92 3.97 9.69 18.61
CA SER A 92 3.53 10.22 17.31
C SER A 92 4.51 9.81 16.19
N LEU A 93 5.81 9.94 16.45
CA LEU A 93 6.87 9.57 15.51
C LEU A 93 6.88 8.06 15.22
N SER A 94 6.76 7.22 16.26
CA SER A 94 6.71 5.75 16.09
C SER A 94 5.47 5.30 15.32
N LYS A 95 4.31 5.92 15.56
CA LYS A 95 3.10 5.68 14.78
C LYS A 95 3.32 5.99 13.29
N THR A 96 3.93 7.14 13.00
CA THR A 96 4.22 7.55 11.62
C THR A 96 5.20 6.59 10.94
N ALA A 97 6.22 6.10 11.65
CA ALA A 97 7.17 5.13 11.12
C ALA A 97 6.48 3.80 10.76
N ASN A 98 5.57 3.32 11.61
CA ASN A 98 4.78 2.11 11.34
C ASN A 98 3.85 2.28 10.13
N GLU A 99 3.14 3.41 10.05
CA GLU A 99 2.28 3.73 8.90
C GLU A 99 3.09 3.71 7.60
N ASN A 100 4.24 4.38 7.57
CA ASN A 100 5.13 4.41 6.40
C ASN A 100 5.64 3.02 5.99
N ALA A 101 6.05 2.18 6.95
CA ALA A 101 6.50 0.82 6.68
C ALA A 101 5.36 -0.05 6.11
N GLN A 102 4.14 0.10 6.66
CA GLN A 102 2.96 -0.61 6.18
C GLN A 102 2.59 -0.17 4.76
N THR A 103 2.55 1.13 4.47
CA THR A 103 2.29 1.69 3.14
C THR A 103 3.30 1.17 2.11
N THR A 104 4.58 1.16 2.45
CA THR A 104 5.65 0.63 1.57
C THR A 104 5.45 -0.86 1.29
N GLY A 105 5.09 -1.65 2.31
CA GLY A 105 4.76 -3.05 2.16
C GLY A 105 3.56 -3.30 1.24
N GLN A 106 2.53 -2.44 1.31
CA GLN A 106 1.36 -2.50 0.43
C GLN A 106 1.73 -2.19 -1.02
N PHE A 107 2.54 -1.15 -1.28
CA PHE A 107 3.01 -0.83 -2.64
C PHE A 107 3.83 -1.95 -3.24
N THR A 108 4.75 -2.55 -2.46
CA THR A 108 5.57 -3.68 -2.92
C THR A 108 4.69 -4.88 -3.30
N LYS A 109 3.75 -5.25 -2.41
CA LYS A 109 2.83 -6.36 -2.67
C LYS A 109 1.95 -6.13 -3.90
N ALA A 110 1.50 -4.89 -4.11
CA ALA A 110 0.74 -4.53 -5.29
C ALA A 110 1.59 -4.64 -6.55
N LEU A 111 2.83 -4.14 -6.55
CA LEU A 111 3.78 -4.32 -7.65
C LEU A 111 4.00 -5.78 -8.01
N ASP A 112 4.23 -6.65 -7.03
CA ASP A 112 4.40 -8.09 -7.24
C ASP A 112 3.19 -8.73 -7.93
N THR A 113 1.99 -8.22 -7.62
CA THR A 113 0.73 -8.67 -8.21
C THR A 113 0.58 -8.19 -9.67
N PHE A 114 1.03 -6.97 -9.97
CA PHE A 114 0.84 -6.34 -11.29
C PHE A 114 1.95 -6.63 -12.30
N LEU A 115 3.19 -6.81 -11.83
CA LEU A 115 4.37 -6.89 -12.69
C LEU A 115 5.29 -8.04 -12.29
N PRO A 116 4.84 -9.29 -12.38
CA PRO A 116 5.68 -10.45 -12.04
C PRO A 116 6.87 -10.59 -12.98
N ALA A 117 6.78 -10.07 -14.20
CA ALA A 117 7.88 -10.02 -15.16
C ALA A 117 9.01 -9.04 -14.76
N LEU A 118 8.81 -8.17 -13.75
CA LEU A 118 9.91 -7.42 -13.15
C LEU A 118 10.79 -8.29 -12.25
N ASN A 119 10.33 -9.49 -11.85
CA ASN A 119 11.14 -10.41 -11.04
C ASN A 119 12.32 -11.04 -11.79
N SER A 120 12.44 -10.82 -13.10
CA SER A 120 13.59 -11.27 -13.89
C SER A 120 14.52 -10.14 -14.34
N GLY A 121 14.29 -8.88 -13.93
CA GLY A 121 15.10 -7.71 -14.31
C GLY A 121 15.40 -6.77 -13.15
N GLY A 122 16.56 -6.09 -13.20
CA GLY A 122 17.16 -5.32 -12.10
C GLY A 122 16.33 -4.20 -11.44
N ALA A 123 15.12 -3.90 -11.91
CA ALA A 123 14.21 -2.97 -11.26
C ALA A 123 13.47 -3.58 -10.03
N SER A 124 13.29 -4.91 -9.97
CA SER A 124 12.75 -5.58 -8.76
C SER A 124 13.71 -5.46 -7.57
N GLY A 125 15.01 -5.68 -7.79
CA GLY A 125 16.02 -5.56 -6.73
C GLY A 125 16.16 -4.16 -6.12
N VAL A 126 15.91 -3.09 -6.89
CA VAL A 126 15.93 -1.72 -6.37
C VAL A 126 14.75 -1.46 -5.43
N ILE A 127 13.58 -2.00 -5.73
CA ILE A 127 12.35 -1.82 -4.93
C ILE A 127 12.44 -2.66 -3.65
N GLU A 128 12.95 -3.88 -3.76
CA GLU A 128 13.16 -4.76 -2.61
C GLU A 128 14.22 -4.19 -1.67
N HIS A 129 15.34 -3.67 -2.20
CA HIS A 129 16.36 -3.00 -1.40
C HIS A 129 15.84 -1.74 -0.69
N LYS A 130 15.01 -0.92 -1.37
CA LYS A 130 14.36 0.25 -0.76
C LYS A 130 13.42 -0.15 0.38
N ARG A 131 12.67 -1.25 0.21
CA ARG A 131 11.80 -1.80 1.25
C ARG A 131 12.59 -2.27 2.46
N GLU A 132 13.69 -2.99 2.24
CA GLU A 132 14.57 -3.44 3.32
C GLU A 132 15.13 -2.25 4.11
N LEU A 133 15.62 -1.21 3.41
CA LEU A 133 16.12 0.02 4.03
C LEU A 133 15.04 0.68 4.92
N ILE A 134 13.82 0.87 4.38
CA ILE A 134 12.70 1.47 5.12
C ILE A 134 12.34 0.64 6.36
N ASN A 135 12.32 -0.69 6.24
CA ASN A 135 12.03 -1.58 7.38
C ASN A 135 13.12 -1.48 8.45
N CYS A 136 14.40 -1.49 8.07
CA CYS A 136 15.50 -1.34 9.03
C CYS A 136 15.46 0.01 9.75
N GLU A 137 15.18 1.11 9.03
CA GLU A 137 15.06 2.44 9.64
C GLU A 137 13.81 2.56 10.53
N ALA A 138 12.70 1.90 10.17
CA ALA A 138 11.50 1.82 11.00
C ALA A 138 11.75 1.02 12.28
N GLU A 139 12.44 -0.12 12.20
CA GLU A 139 12.84 -0.92 13.38
C GLU A 139 13.76 -0.12 14.32
N SER A 140 14.74 0.58 13.77
CA SER A 140 15.63 1.47 14.54
C SER A 140 14.83 2.59 15.22
N THR A 141 13.86 3.18 14.51
CA THR A 141 12.95 4.18 15.06
C THR A 141 12.13 3.65 16.22
N LEU A 142 11.57 2.45 16.08
CA LEU A 142 10.78 1.79 17.12
C LEU A 142 11.63 1.46 18.37
N ALA A 143 12.85 0.97 18.18
CA ALA A 143 13.77 0.67 19.28
C ALA A 143 14.13 1.94 20.07
N ASN A 144 14.45 3.04 19.37
CA ASN A 144 14.70 4.32 20.02
C ASN A 144 13.44 4.86 20.72
N ALA A 145 12.26 4.69 20.13
CA ALA A 145 11.00 5.10 20.74
C ALA A 145 10.70 4.36 22.05
N VAL A 146 10.88 3.04 22.08
CA VAL A 146 10.75 2.22 23.29
C VAL A 146 11.74 2.69 24.36
N SER A 147 12.98 2.96 23.97
CA SER A 147 13.99 3.48 24.91
C SER A 147 13.61 4.84 25.48
N VAL A 148 13.08 5.77 24.68
CA VAL A 148 12.64 7.09 25.15
C VAL A 148 11.47 6.94 26.12
N LEU A 149 10.50 6.06 25.83
CA LEU A 149 9.38 5.81 26.73
C LEU A 149 9.86 5.29 28.09
N ALA A 150 10.76 4.32 28.10
CA ALA A 150 11.35 3.79 29.34
C ALA A 150 12.10 4.88 30.13
N ILE A 151 12.85 5.76 29.44
CA ILE A 151 13.52 6.91 30.06
C ILE A 151 12.48 7.86 30.66
N THR A 152 11.43 8.21 29.93
CA THR A 152 10.40 9.15 30.43
C THR A 152 9.66 8.59 31.63
N ASP A 153 9.34 7.30 31.65
CA ASP A 153 8.68 6.65 32.79
C ASP A 153 9.59 6.65 34.03
N LYS A 154 10.90 6.38 33.83
CA LYS A 154 11.90 6.46 34.90
C LYS A 154 12.03 7.88 35.44
N VAL A 155 12.06 8.89 34.57
CA VAL A 155 12.10 10.32 34.96
C VAL A 155 10.87 10.69 35.78
N LEU A 156 9.66 10.24 35.37
CA LEU A 156 8.43 10.49 36.13
C LEU A 156 8.48 9.88 37.53
N GLY A 157 9.00 8.65 37.65
CA GLY A 157 9.23 8.00 38.93
C GLY A 157 10.21 8.76 39.82
N ASN A 158 11.37 9.13 39.26
CA ASN A 158 12.41 9.88 39.97
C ASN A 158 11.90 11.26 40.42
N VAL A 159 11.22 12.01 39.55
CA VAL A 159 10.64 13.33 39.91
C VAL A 159 9.67 13.21 41.09
N LYS A 160 8.84 12.15 41.11
CA LYS A 160 7.93 11.90 42.24
C LYS A 160 8.72 11.63 43.53
N SER A 161 9.67 10.70 43.48
CA SER A 161 10.56 10.36 44.62
C SER A 161 11.29 11.59 45.16
N THR A 162 11.84 12.43 44.27
CA THR A 162 12.52 13.67 44.64
C THR A 162 11.56 14.65 45.29
N ASN A 163 10.35 14.84 44.76
CA ASN A 163 9.34 15.71 45.36
C ASN A 163 8.89 15.23 46.75
N ASP A 164 8.74 13.92 46.94
CA ASP A 164 8.40 13.33 48.24
C ASP A 164 9.53 13.62 49.26
N THR A 165 10.79 13.40 48.86
CA THR A 165 11.99 13.70 49.67
C THR A 165 12.12 15.19 50.00
N VAL A 166 11.79 16.07 49.05
CA VAL A 166 11.74 17.53 49.24
C VAL A 166 10.70 17.88 50.29
N GLY A 167 9.49 17.32 50.18
CA GLY A 167 8.40 17.57 51.14
C GLY A 167 8.76 17.13 52.56
N GLU A 168 9.34 15.94 52.72
CA GLU A 168 9.83 15.44 54.01
C GLU A 168 10.92 16.35 54.60
N SER A 169 11.90 16.73 53.79
CA SER A 169 13.01 17.59 54.20
C SER A 169 12.55 19.00 54.58
N LEU A 170 11.62 19.57 53.81
CA LEU A 170 11.04 20.89 54.06
C LEU A 170 10.22 20.89 55.36
N ASN A 171 9.42 19.85 55.61
CA ASN A 171 8.67 19.71 56.86
C ASN A 171 9.59 19.61 58.09
N ALA A 172 10.64 18.79 57.99
CA ALA A 172 11.63 18.66 59.07
C ALA A 172 12.37 19.99 59.34
N LEU A 173 12.70 20.72 58.26
CA LEU A 173 13.36 22.02 58.33
C LEU A 173 12.47 23.09 58.97
N HIS A 174 11.20 23.17 58.57
CA HIS A 174 10.22 24.09 59.17
C HIS A 174 10.01 23.80 60.65
N ALA A 175 9.94 22.52 61.05
CA ALA A 175 9.86 22.15 62.46
C ALA A 175 11.10 22.62 63.25
N ARG A 176 12.30 22.53 62.66
CA ARG A 176 13.55 23.00 63.29
C ARG A 176 13.59 24.53 63.39
N LEU A 177 13.26 25.24 62.32
CA LEU A 177 13.16 26.71 62.30
C LEU A 177 12.16 27.19 63.36
N GLY A 178 11.02 26.51 63.52
CA GLY A 178 10.05 26.78 64.59
C GLY A 178 10.63 26.62 66.00
N ARG A 179 11.39 25.53 66.26
CA ARG A 179 12.09 25.33 67.54
C ARG A 179 13.14 26.41 67.81
N ILE A 180 13.93 26.80 66.82
CA ILE A 180 14.93 27.86 66.96
C ILE A 180 14.27 29.18 67.31
N LYS A 181 13.19 29.55 66.60
CA LYS A 181 12.44 30.79 66.85
C LYS A 181 11.89 30.83 68.28
N GLU A 182 11.39 29.71 68.78
CA GLU A 182 10.88 29.63 70.16
C GLU A 182 12.02 29.68 71.20
N ASN A 183 13.13 28.99 70.95
CA ASN A 183 14.31 29.04 71.82
C ASN A 183 14.91 30.45 71.92
N VAL A 184 14.99 31.20 70.82
CA VAL A 184 15.48 32.60 70.82
C VAL A 184 14.57 33.52 71.62
N LYS A 185 13.23 33.35 71.54
CA LYS A 185 12.28 34.12 72.36
C LYS A 185 12.44 33.88 73.86
N ASN A 186 12.84 32.66 74.25
CA ASN A 186 12.96 32.26 75.64
C ASN A 186 14.29 32.70 76.29
N ILE A 187 15.22 33.32 75.54
CA ILE A 187 16.48 33.84 76.08
C ILE A 187 16.27 35.29 76.60
N PRO A 188 16.40 35.54 77.92
CA PRO A 188 16.29 36.90 78.47
C PRO A 188 17.37 37.82 77.89
N GLY A 189 16.99 39.01 77.41
CA GLY A 189 17.94 39.98 76.82
C GLY A 189 18.33 39.72 75.37
N ALA A 190 17.75 38.70 74.70
CA ALA A 190 18.00 38.40 73.29
C ALA A 190 17.55 39.49 72.31
N GLU A 191 16.91 40.56 72.77
CA GLU A 191 16.51 41.73 71.96
C GLU A 191 17.70 42.43 71.29
N ARG A 192 18.92 42.27 71.84
CA ARG A 192 20.16 42.78 71.23
C ARG A 192 20.68 41.91 70.09
N ALA A 193 20.30 40.63 70.04
CA ALA A 193 20.62 39.77 68.91
C ALA A 193 19.70 40.10 67.73
N ARG A 194 20.23 40.04 66.50
CA ARG A 194 19.43 40.22 65.28
C ARG A 194 18.26 39.23 65.32
N LYS A 195 17.03 39.70 65.13
CA LYS A 195 15.86 38.82 65.12
C LYS A 195 15.98 37.84 63.94
N PRO A 196 15.60 36.56 64.14
CA PRO A 196 15.51 35.60 63.04
C PRO A 196 14.60 36.13 61.92
N GLU A 197 14.96 35.90 60.67
CA GLU A 197 14.13 36.34 59.53
C GLU A 197 12.70 35.79 59.64
N GLU A 198 11.71 36.65 59.43
CA GLU A 198 10.30 36.28 59.56
C GLU A 198 9.78 35.42 58.39
N ARG A 199 10.50 35.39 57.26
CA ARG A 199 10.08 34.67 56.04
C ARG A 199 11.22 33.88 55.42
N CYS A 200 11.32 32.61 55.79
CA CYS A 200 12.15 31.61 55.11
C CYS A 200 11.41 30.89 53.97
N ASP A 201 10.11 31.11 53.86
CA ASP A 201 9.22 30.40 52.94
C ASP A 201 9.13 31.07 51.56
N VAL A 202 9.96 32.09 51.28
CA VAL A 202 9.95 32.81 49.99
C VAL A 202 10.81 32.06 48.98
N ASN A 203 10.25 31.78 47.80
CA ASN A 203 10.97 31.06 46.75
C ASN A 203 12.28 31.77 46.36
N SER A 204 13.34 30.99 46.18
CA SER A 204 14.53 31.45 45.43
C SER A 204 14.19 31.58 43.95
N GLU A 205 14.56 32.69 43.32
CA GLU A 205 14.36 32.92 41.87
C GLU A 205 15.33 32.11 41.00
N ASN A 206 16.49 31.69 41.54
CA ASN A 206 17.52 30.95 40.81
C ASN A 206 17.84 29.63 41.52
N VAL A 207 17.10 28.58 41.19
CA VAL A 207 17.36 27.22 41.69
C VAL A 207 18.17 26.45 40.64
N THR A 208 19.41 26.10 40.98
CA THR A 208 20.28 25.25 40.17
C THR A 208 20.82 24.10 41.02
N THR A 209 21.35 23.06 40.36
CA THR A 209 22.05 21.98 41.09
C THR A 209 23.28 22.48 41.83
N GLU A 210 23.90 23.57 41.38
CA GLU A 210 25.06 24.20 42.03
C GLU A 210 24.65 24.93 43.31
N ALA A 211 23.53 25.65 43.28
CA ALA A 211 22.97 26.31 44.46
C ALA A 211 22.69 25.32 45.61
N MET A 212 22.38 24.05 45.29
CA MET A 212 22.26 22.98 46.29
C MET A 212 23.58 22.61 46.96
N TYR A 213 24.69 22.57 46.22
CA TYR A 213 26.00 22.32 46.81
C TYR A 213 26.47 23.49 47.68
N ASP A 214 26.19 24.71 47.24
CA ASP A 214 26.50 25.92 48.01
C ASP A 214 25.76 25.92 49.35
N ILE A 215 24.47 25.57 49.36
CA ILE A 215 23.69 25.44 50.60
C ILE A 215 24.20 24.30 51.49
N ILE A 216 24.58 23.15 50.89
CA ILE A 216 25.18 22.03 51.64
C ILE A 216 26.46 22.49 52.35
N ALA A 217 27.27 23.34 51.71
CA ALA A 217 28.48 23.91 52.30
C ALA A 217 28.20 24.93 53.42
N LEU A 218 27.08 25.67 53.32
CA LEU A 218 26.62 26.65 54.31
C LEU A 218 25.97 26.03 55.57
N LEU A 219 25.83 24.71 55.62
CA LEU A 219 25.34 23.95 56.78
C LEU A 219 26.52 23.29 57.51
N PRO A 220 27.35 24.00 58.29
CA PRO A 220 28.55 23.43 58.90
C PRO A 220 28.22 22.42 60.01
N SER A 221 29.16 21.50 60.28
CA SER A 221 29.00 20.44 61.30
C SER A 221 29.05 20.94 62.75
N ASN A 222 29.40 22.21 62.98
CA ASN A 222 29.50 22.83 64.30
C ASN A 222 28.17 23.46 64.79
N LEU A 223 27.06 23.22 64.10
CA LEU A 223 25.72 23.63 64.54
C LEU A 223 25.26 22.81 65.75
N MET A 224 24.37 23.39 66.58
CA MET A 224 23.97 22.85 67.89
C MET A 224 23.34 21.45 67.85
N ASN A 225 22.86 20.97 66.69
CA ASN A 225 22.30 19.62 66.53
C ASN A 225 22.86 18.90 65.31
N VAL A 226 24.06 18.35 65.46
CA VAL A 226 24.84 17.68 64.42
C VAL A 226 24.02 16.61 63.67
N SER A 227 23.23 15.79 64.38
CA SER A 227 22.49 14.68 63.74
C SER A 227 21.34 15.13 62.81
N GLU A 228 20.65 16.23 63.14
CA GLU A 228 19.58 16.79 62.30
C GLU A 228 20.17 17.46 61.05
N VAL A 229 21.31 18.15 61.21
CA VAL A 229 22.04 18.82 60.13
C VAL A 229 22.61 17.80 59.15
N GLU A 230 23.18 16.69 59.64
CA GLU A 230 23.68 15.61 58.80
C GLU A 230 22.58 14.93 57.99
N LYS A 231 21.40 14.70 58.59
CA LYS A 231 20.24 14.16 57.86
C LYS A 231 19.78 15.11 56.76
N LEU A 232 19.65 16.41 57.05
CA LEU A 232 19.28 17.41 56.04
C LEU A 232 20.32 17.46 54.91
N ARG A 233 21.62 17.42 55.26
CA ARG A 233 22.71 17.40 54.27
C ARG A 233 22.63 16.16 53.38
N ALA A 234 22.36 15.01 53.95
CA ALA A 234 22.18 13.76 53.21
C ALA A 234 20.97 13.84 52.26
N SER A 235 19.83 14.35 52.73
CA SER A 235 18.64 14.54 51.89
C SER A 235 18.91 15.50 50.74
N LEU A 236 19.51 16.67 51.00
CA LEU A 236 19.88 17.65 49.98
C LEU A 236 20.86 17.06 48.95
N GLY A 237 21.83 16.26 49.41
CA GLY A 237 22.75 15.53 48.53
C GLY A 237 22.04 14.49 47.66
N SER A 238 21.08 13.77 48.22
CA SER A 238 20.24 12.81 47.48
C SER A 238 19.41 13.51 46.40
N ILE A 239 18.69 14.57 46.77
CA ILE A 239 17.86 15.37 45.84
C ILE A 239 18.73 15.94 44.71
N SER A 240 19.93 16.45 45.01
CA SER A 240 20.85 17.01 44.00
C SER A 240 21.33 15.95 43.01
N THR A 241 21.66 14.77 43.52
CA THR A 241 22.10 13.62 42.70
C THR A 241 20.97 13.14 41.78
N GLU A 242 19.76 13.02 42.33
CA GLU A 242 18.58 12.57 41.59
C GLU A 242 18.17 13.58 40.51
N TRP A 243 18.23 14.89 40.82
CA TRP A 243 18.01 15.95 39.82
C TRP A 243 19.02 15.89 38.68
N LYS A 244 20.32 15.76 38.97
CA LYS A 244 21.35 15.61 37.93
C LYS A 244 21.07 14.40 37.03
N GLU A 245 20.70 13.28 37.63
CA GLU A 245 20.38 12.06 36.88
C GLU A 245 19.12 12.23 36.02
N VAL A 246 18.05 12.87 36.53
CA VAL A 246 16.85 13.21 35.74
C VAL A 246 17.21 14.09 34.54
N THR A 247 18.05 15.10 34.75
CA THR A 247 18.48 16.02 33.68
C THR A 247 19.25 15.26 32.60
N LYS A 248 20.22 14.44 33.01
CA LYS A 248 21.00 13.59 32.10
C LYS A 248 20.12 12.61 31.31
N GLN A 249 19.14 12.01 31.96
CA GLN A 249 18.16 11.11 31.32
C GLN A 249 17.33 11.86 30.27
N LEU A 250 16.85 13.06 30.59
CA LEU A 250 16.12 13.89 29.64
C LEU A 250 16.97 14.32 28.44
N ASP A 251 18.26 14.61 28.64
CA ASP A 251 19.18 14.93 27.54
C ASP A 251 19.44 13.70 26.64
N GLU A 252 19.53 12.50 27.22
CA GLU A 252 19.61 11.26 26.46
C GLU A 252 18.32 10.99 25.66
N ALA A 253 17.15 11.24 26.26
CA ALA A 253 15.87 11.16 25.56
C ALA A 253 15.80 12.15 24.39
N ASP A 254 16.28 13.38 24.56
CA ASP A 254 16.33 14.39 23.48
C ASP A 254 17.18 13.91 22.29
N LYS A 255 18.38 13.37 22.57
CA LYS A 255 19.25 12.81 21.52
C LYS A 255 18.58 11.69 20.75
N LYS A 256 17.88 10.79 21.44
CA LYS A 256 17.17 9.67 20.81
C LYS A 256 15.96 10.14 20.01
N ILE A 257 15.22 11.15 20.48
CA ILE A 257 14.13 11.77 19.71
C ILE A 257 14.68 12.37 18.41
N ARG A 258 15.78 13.13 18.47
CA ARG A 258 16.43 13.68 17.26
C ARG A 258 16.90 12.58 16.31
N ALA A 259 17.42 11.47 16.83
CA ALA A 259 17.79 10.32 16.00
C ALA A 259 16.57 9.70 15.31
N VAL A 260 15.44 9.56 16.01
CA VAL A 260 14.16 9.12 15.42
C VAL A 260 13.70 10.08 14.31
N GLU A 261 13.73 11.39 14.55
CA GLU A 261 13.35 12.39 13.55
C GLU A 261 14.25 12.33 12.30
N ALA A 262 15.57 12.17 12.51
CA ALA A 262 16.55 12.06 11.44
C ALA A 262 16.35 10.79 10.59
N SER A 263 16.03 9.65 11.22
CA SER A 263 15.71 8.40 10.50
C SER A 263 14.36 8.47 9.79
N LEU A 264 13.38 9.21 10.31
CA LEU A 264 12.04 9.27 9.71
C LEU A 264 11.98 10.18 8.46
N ALA A 265 12.82 11.21 8.40
CA ALA A 265 12.87 12.14 7.26
C ALA A 265 13.15 11.46 5.89
N PRO A 266 14.19 10.61 5.73
CA PRO A 266 14.44 9.89 4.48
C PRO A 266 13.31 8.89 4.16
N ILE A 267 12.79 8.15 5.15
CA ILE A 267 11.65 7.25 4.96
C ILE A 267 10.46 8.00 4.35
N LYS A 268 10.06 9.14 4.92
CA LYS A 268 8.92 9.92 4.41
C LYS A 268 9.12 10.33 2.96
N LYS A 269 10.32 10.77 2.61
CA LYS A 269 10.67 11.16 1.24
C LYS A 269 10.59 9.95 0.30
N GLU A 270 11.18 8.83 0.69
CA GLU A 270 11.20 7.60 -0.13
C GLU A 270 9.80 7.02 -0.34
N VAL A 271 8.93 7.07 0.69
CA VAL A 271 7.52 6.65 0.57
C VAL A 271 6.78 7.50 -0.46
N GLU A 272 6.94 8.83 -0.42
CA GLU A 272 6.28 9.73 -1.38
C GLU A 272 6.85 9.57 -2.81
N GLU A 273 8.16 9.40 -2.95
CA GLU A 273 8.80 9.12 -4.25
C GLU A 273 8.35 7.76 -4.81
N SER A 274 8.28 6.73 -3.96
CA SER A 274 7.78 5.40 -4.33
C SER A 274 6.31 5.46 -4.74
N LYS A 275 5.48 6.21 -4.00
CA LYS A 275 4.07 6.44 -4.34
C LYS A 275 3.92 7.08 -5.71
N LYS A 276 4.70 8.12 -6.00
CA LYS A 276 4.70 8.78 -7.32
C LYS A 276 5.13 7.83 -8.44
N SER A 277 6.28 7.16 -8.27
CA SER A 277 6.78 6.19 -9.25
C SER A 277 5.75 5.09 -9.52
N PHE A 278 5.05 4.65 -8.47
CA PHE A 278 4.05 3.61 -8.59
C PHE A 278 2.80 4.09 -9.34
N VAL A 279 2.33 5.32 -9.08
CA VAL A 279 1.26 5.95 -9.87
C VAL A 279 1.64 6.08 -11.34
N ASP A 280 2.88 6.48 -11.64
CA ASP A 280 3.36 6.60 -13.02
C ASP A 280 3.34 5.25 -13.76
N VAL A 281 3.81 4.19 -13.08
CA VAL A 281 3.78 2.81 -13.62
C VAL A 281 2.34 2.33 -13.84
N LEU A 282 1.44 2.54 -12.87
CA LEU A 282 0.03 2.17 -13.00
C LEU A 282 -0.66 2.95 -14.12
N THR A 283 -0.34 4.23 -14.28
CA THR A 283 -0.87 5.07 -15.36
C THR A 283 -0.41 4.58 -16.73
N GLY A 284 0.87 4.22 -16.85
CA GLY A 284 1.43 3.60 -18.05
C GLY A 284 0.71 2.30 -18.41
N LYS A 285 0.54 1.40 -17.43
CA LYS A 285 -0.18 0.13 -17.63
C LYS A 285 -1.67 0.30 -17.92
N ARG A 286 -2.33 1.26 -17.28
CA ARG A 286 -3.72 1.60 -17.63
C ARG A 286 -3.81 2.09 -19.07
N SER A 287 -2.88 2.94 -19.51
CA SER A 287 -2.82 3.45 -20.89
C SER A 287 -2.62 2.32 -21.90
N GLU A 288 -1.73 1.36 -21.61
CA GLU A 288 -1.54 0.15 -22.43
C GLU A 288 -2.83 -0.67 -22.53
N LEU A 289 -3.48 -0.95 -21.39
CA LEU A 289 -4.74 -1.69 -21.33
C LEU A 289 -5.87 -0.97 -22.11
N CYS A 290 -5.94 0.36 -22.02
CA CYS A 290 -6.92 1.16 -22.74
C CYS A 290 -6.68 1.18 -24.24
N ALA A 291 -5.43 1.25 -24.68
CA ALA A 291 -5.09 1.09 -26.10
C ALA A 291 -5.53 -0.28 -26.61
N VAL A 292 -5.19 -1.35 -25.87
CA VAL A 292 -5.62 -2.72 -26.14
C VAL A 292 -7.15 -2.82 -26.28
N ARG A 293 -7.89 -2.17 -25.37
CA ARG A 293 -9.36 -2.22 -25.36
C ARG A 293 -10.03 -1.50 -26.53
N ALA A 294 -9.36 -0.53 -27.13
CA ALA A 294 -9.91 0.21 -28.26
C ALA A 294 -9.85 -0.59 -29.58
N HIS A 295 -8.99 -1.61 -29.66
CA HIS A 295 -8.86 -2.46 -30.86
C HIS A 295 -10.09 -3.36 -31.12
N PRO A 296 -10.69 -4.07 -30.14
CA PRO A 296 -11.93 -4.83 -30.33
C PRO A 296 -13.07 -4.01 -30.97
N ASP A 297 -13.25 -2.75 -30.59
CA ASP A 297 -14.29 -1.89 -31.16
C ASP A 297 -14.01 -1.50 -32.62
N ALA A 298 -12.73 -1.34 -32.99
CA ALA A 298 -12.34 -1.20 -34.39
C ALA A 298 -12.56 -2.50 -35.18
N LEU A 299 -12.32 -3.66 -34.56
CA LEU A 299 -12.43 -4.97 -35.19
C LEU A 299 -13.87 -5.46 -35.36
N LYS A 300 -14.81 -5.03 -34.50
CA LYS A 300 -16.24 -5.25 -34.71
C LYS A 300 -16.70 -4.74 -36.08
N LYS A 301 -16.21 -3.57 -36.52
CA LYS A 301 -16.56 -3.00 -37.83
C LYS A 301 -16.07 -3.88 -38.99
N TYR A 302 -14.85 -4.41 -38.89
CA TYR A 302 -14.31 -5.33 -39.89
C TYR A 302 -15.04 -6.67 -39.91
N HIS A 303 -15.35 -7.20 -38.73
CA HIS A 303 -16.11 -8.43 -38.61
C HIS A 303 -17.51 -8.31 -39.22
N SER A 304 -18.22 -7.20 -38.99
CA SER A 304 -19.52 -6.94 -39.65
C SER A 304 -19.41 -6.86 -41.17
N SER A 305 -18.30 -6.32 -41.70
CA SER A 305 -18.03 -6.34 -43.14
C SER A 305 -17.75 -7.75 -43.65
N LEU A 306 -16.98 -8.56 -42.89
CA LEU A 306 -16.66 -9.95 -43.24
C LEU A 306 -17.94 -10.81 -43.25
N ASP A 307 -18.81 -10.64 -42.26
CA ASP A 307 -20.14 -11.28 -42.19
C ASP A 307 -20.96 -10.98 -43.44
N ALA A 308 -21.02 -9.72 -43.85
CA ALA A 308 -21.74 -9.32 -45.06
C ALA A 308 -21.16 -9.98 -46.32
N HIS A 309 -19.83 -10.09 -46.41
CA HIS A 309 -19.16 -10.78 -47.53
C HIS A 309 -19.38 -12.29 -47.50
N ALA A 310 -19.31 -12.93 -46.34
CA ALA A 310 -19.57 -14.36 -46.17
C ALA A 310 -21.01 -14.71 -46.56
N ASN A 311 -21.99 -13.89 -46.14
CA ASN A 311 -23.39 -14.04 -46.54
C ASN A 311 -23.58 -13.85 -48.05
N LYS A 312 -22.91 -12.87 -48.66
CA LYS A 312 -22.94 -12.69 -50.13
C LYS A 312 -22.34 -13.88 -50.86
N ALA A 313 -21.25 -14.46 -50.36
CA ALA A 313 -20.62 -15.66 -50.92
C ALA A 313 -21.54 -16.88 -50.80
N LEU A 314 -22.21 -17.06 -49.67
CA LEU A 314 -23.24 -18.09 -49.47
C LEU A 314 -24.37 -17.97 -50.51
N CYS A 315 -24.92 -16.76 -50.70
CA CYS A 315 -25.92 -16.53 -51.74
C CYS A 315 -25.39 -16.83 -53.16
N GLY A 316 -24.12 -16.51 -53.42
CA GLY A 316 -23.45 -16.84 -54.69
C GLY A 316 -23.31 -18.34 -54.90
N ALA A 317 -22.92 -19.08 -53.86
CA ALA A 317 -22.79 -20.53 -53.89
C ALA A 317 -24.12 -21.24 -54.14
N LEU A 318 -25.19 -20.82 -53.46
CA LEU A 318 -26.53 -21.36 -53.67
C LEU A 318 -27.01 -21.15 -55.13
N ARG A 319 -26.80 -19.94 -55.68
CA ARG A 319 -27.14 -19.67 -57.09
C ARG A 319 -26.28 -20.48 -58.08
N ALA A 320 -25.00 -20.68 -57.78
CA ALA A 320 -24.11 -21.48 -58.61
C ALA A 320 -24.53 -22.96 -58.60
N GLN A 321 -24.96 -23.47 -57.43
CA GLN A 321 -25.52 -24.80 -57.28
C GLN A 321 -26.80 -24.98 -58.09
N GLU A 322 -27.77 -24.06 -57.96
CA GLU A 322 -29.01 -24.09 -58.74
C GLU A 322 -28.74 -24.09 -60.26
N ARG A 323 -27.83 -23.23 -60.71
CA ARG A 323 -27.45 -23.15 -62.13
C ARG A 323 -26.72 -24.40 -62.61
N GLY A 324 -25.83 -24.97 -61.80
CA GLY A 324 -25.12 -26.20 -62.13
C GLY A 324 -26.07 -27.37 -62.32
N ILE A 325 -26.98 -27.58 -61.36
CA ILE A 325 -28.03 -28.62 -61.43
C ILE A 325 -28.88 -28.42 -62.68
N ARG A 326 -29.33 -27.18 -62.95
CA ARG A 326 -30.13 -26.87 -64.13
C ARG A 326 -29.38 -27.15 -65.44
N THR A 327 -28.12 -26.74 -65.54
CA THR A 327 -27.29 -26.95 -66.74
C THR A 327 -27.13 -28.44 -67.03
N CYS A 328 -26.85 -29.25 -66.00
CA CYS A 328 -26.76 -30.70 -66.15
C CYS A 328 -28.11 -31.35 -66.53
N GLY A 329 -29.24 -30.87 -65.99
CA GLY A 329 -30.56 -31.32 -66.42
C GLY A 329 -30.91 -30.95 -67.87
N GLU A 330 -30.45 -29.79 -68.35
CA GLU A 330 -30.56 -29.40 -69.76
C GLU A 330 -29.69 -30.30 -70.65
N VAL A 331 -28.47 -30.66 -70.21
CA VAL A 331 -27.60 -31.63 -70.89
C VAL A 331 -28.24 -33.02 -70.97
N GLU A 332 -28.89 -33.50 -69.91
CA GLU A 332 -29.65 -34.77 -69.95
C GLU A 332 -30.75 -34.76 -71.01
N THR A 333 -31.44 -33.63 -71.16
CA THR A 333 -32.47 -33.45 -72.20
C THR A 333 -31.85 -33.49 -73.60
N VAL A 334 -30.70 -32.84 -73.80
CA VAL A 334 -29.94 -32.89 -75.05
C VAL A 334 -29.52 -34.32 -75.39
N HIS A 335 -29.03 -35.10 -74.41
CA HIS A 335 -28.73 -36.52 -74.63
C HIS A 335 -29.94 -37.33 -75.06
N GLU A 336 -31.11 -37.08 -74.48
CA GLU A 336 -32.35 -37.76 -74.89
C GLU A 336 -32.72 -37.42 -76.33
N ASP A 337 -32.62 -36.15 -76.72
CA ASP A 337 -32.91 -35.70 -78.09
C ASP A 337 -31.89 -36.24 -79.11
N ILE A 338 -30.60 -36.28 -78.77
CA ILE A 338 -29.55 -36.92 -79.57
C ILE A 338 -29.90 -38.40 -79.81
N ARG A 339 -30.23 -39.15 -78.75
CA ARG A 339 -30.61 -40.57 -78.86
C ARG A 339 -31.85 -40.77 -79.72
N ARG A 340 -32.85 -39.91 -79.59
CA ARG A 340 -34.06 -39.93 -80.45
C ARG A 340 -33.71 -39.67 -81.91
N PHE A 341 -32.86 -38.69 -82.18
CA PHE A 341 -32.42 -38.33 -83.53
C PHE A 341 -31.60 -39.46 -84.18
N VAL A 342 -30.60 -40.00 -83.47
CA VAL A 342 -29.80 -41.14 -83.92
C VAL A 342 -30.68 -42.37 -84.16
N GLY A 343 -31.63 -42.65 -83.26
CA GLY A 343 -32.61 -43.72 -83.43
C GLY A 343 -33.53 -43.53 -84.64
N ALA A 344 -33.93 -42.30 -84.95
CA ALA A 344 -34.69 -41.98 -86.16
C ALA A 344 -33.84 -42.14 -87.43
N SER A 345 -32.59 -41.67 -87.41
CA SER A 345 -31.63 -41.85 -88.50
C SER A 345 -31.38 -43.32 -88.81
N ALA A 346 -31.18 -44.17 -87.79
CA ALA A 346 -31.02 -45.62 -87.96
C ALA A 346 -32.27 -46.29 -88.59
N LYS A 347 -33.48 -45.83 -88.26
CA LYS A 347 -34.72 -46.30 -88.90
C LYS A 347 -34.77 -45.90 -90.38
N ILE A 348 -34.38 -44.67 -90.72
CA ILE A 348 -34.25 -44.19 -92.10
C ILE A 348 -33.23 -45.05 -92.86
N GLU A 349 -32.05 -45.31 -92.28
CA GLU A 349 -31.04 -46.18 -92.91
C GLU A 349 -31.59 -47.57 -93.23
N LYS A 350 -32.31 -48.18 -92.29
CA LYS A 350 -32.94 -49.49 -92.48
C LYS A 350 -34.02 -49.45 -93.57
N ALA A 351 -34.81 -48.38 -93.64
CA ALA A 351 -35.82 -48.20 -94.68
C ALA A 351 -35.18 -47.99 -96.06
N VAL A 352 -34.12 -47.19 -96.15
CA VAL A 352 -33.35 -46.97 -97.39
C VAL A 352 -32.73 -48.28 -97.87
N ALA A 353 -32.09 -49.05 -96.99
CA ALA A 353 -31.50 -50.34 -97.34
C ALA A 353 -32.55 -51.31 -97.92
N LYS A 354 -33.74 -51.38 -97.31
CA LYS A 354 -34.87 -52.16 -97.85
C LYS A 354 -35.35 -51.65 -99.21
N SER A 355 -35.43 -50.34 -99.39
CA SER A 355 -35.84 -49.72 -100.67
C SER A 355 -34.82 -49.99 -101.79
N THR A 356 -33.52 -49.89 -101.49
CA THR A 356 -32.44 -50.21 -102.44
C THR A 356 -32.47 -51.69 -102.83
N GLU A 357 -32.68 -52.60 -101.87
CA GLU A 357 -32.80 -54.03 -102.16
C GLU A 357 -34.04 -54.35 -103.00
N ALA A 358 -35.18 -53.73 -102.68
CA ALA A 358 -36.39 -53.84 -103.49
C ALA A 358 -36.15 -53.33 -104.92
N CYS A 359 -35.45 -52.21 -105.12
CA CYS A 359 -35.06 -51.71 -106.44
C CYS A 359 -34.17 -52.71 -107.19
N LYS A 360 -33.19 -53.35 -106.54
CA LYS A 360 -32.36 -54.39 -107.18
C LYS A 360 -33.21 -55.56 -107.66
N ILE A 361 -34.10 -56.06 -106.80
CA ILE A 361 -35.02 -57.15 -107.14
C ILE A 361 -35.91 -56.77 -108.33
N VAL A 362 -36.49 -55.56 -108.32
CA VAL A 362 -37.33 -55.05 -109.43
C VAL A 362 -36.52 -54.91 -110.72
N LYS A 363 -35.28 -54.41 -110.68
CA LYS A 363 -34.38 -54.36 -111.84
C LYS A 363 -34.09 -55.75 -112.42
N THR A 364 -33.83 -56.75 -111.58
CA THR A 364 -33.60 -58.13 -112.05
C THR A 364 -34.85 -58.76 -112.67
N VAL A 365 -36.03 -58.48 -112.14
CA VAL A 365 -37.30 -59.02 -112.68
C VAL A 365 -37.74 -58.29 -113.96
N ALA A 366 -37.45 -57.00 -114.08
CA ALA A 366 -37.80 -56.19 -115.26
C ALA A 366 -36.86 -56.41 -116.46
N ALA A 367 -35.64 -56.91 -116.24
CA ALA A 367 -34.67 -57.21 -117.30
C ALA A 367 -35.16 -58.27 -118.30
N GLU A 368 -36.16 -59.08 -117.93
CA GLU A 368 -36.76 -60.13 -118.76
C GLU A 368 -38.16 -59.75 -119.31
N LYS A 369 -38.59 -58.49 -119.18
CA LYS A 369 -39.96 -58.01 -119.54
C LYS A 369 -39.96 -56.78 -120.46
N ASP A 370 -41.15 -56.32 -120.86
CA ASP A 370 -41.39 -55.21 -121.80
C ASP A 370 -40.86 -53.83 -121.35
N GLU A 371 -40.83 -52.86 -122.28
CA GLU A 371 -40.30 -51.51 -122.05
C GLU A 371 -41.02 -50.74 -120.93
N GLU A 372 -42.31 -51.02 -120.69
CA GLU A 372 -43.11 -50.35 -119.65
C GLU A 372 -42.73 -50.83 -118.24
N ALA A 373 -42.44 -52.14 -118.08
CA ALA A 373 -41.89 -52.69 -116.85
C ALA A 373 -40.49 -52.14 -116.54
N GLN A 374 -39.66 -51.91 -117.56
CA GLN A 374 -38.34 -51.31 -117.41
C GLN A 374 -38.41 -49.83 -117.03
N ALA A 375 -39.36 -49.06 -117.59
CA ALA A 375 -39.59 -47.66 -117.22
C ALA A 375 -40.08 -47.52 -115.76
N THR A 376 -40.97 -48.41 -115.32
CA THR A 376 -41.46 -48.44 -113.93
C THR A 376 -40.36 -48.82 -112.95
N ALA A 377 -39.51 -49.80 -113.31
CA ALA A 377 -38.31 -50.16 -112.55
C ALA A 377 -37.32 -48.99 -112.45
N ALA A 378 -37.13 -48.24 -113.54
CA ALA A 378 -36.28 -47.05 -113.55
C ALA A 378 -36.82 -45.94 -112.63
N GLY A 379 -38.14 -45.68 -112.64
CA GLY A 379 -38.77 -44.70 -111.73
C GLY A 379 -38.65 -45.10 -110.24
N ALA A 380 -38.95 -46.35 -109.91
CA ALA A 380 -38.80 -46.87 -108.54
C ALA A 380 -37.34 -46.83 -108.07
N CYS A 381 -36.38 -47.12 -108.96
CA CYS A 381 -34.96 -47.03 -108.67
C CYS A 381 -34.44 -45.58 -108.59
N GLY A 382 -34.99 -44.64 -109.36
CA GLY A 382 -34.69 -43.22 -109.22
C GLY A 382 -35.15 -42.65 -107.88
N HIS A 383 -36.29 -43.11 -107.35
CA HIS A 383 -36.71 -42.79 -105.99
C HIS A 383 -35.80 -43.43 -104.93
N ALA A 384 -35.36 -44.68 -105.12
CA ALA A 384 -34.39 -45.31 -104.23
C ALA A 384 -33.04 -44.57 -104.22
N GLU A 385 -32.55 -44.09 -105.38
CA GLU A 385 -31.31 -43.30 -105.49
C GLU A 385 -31.43 -41.94 -104.80
N THR A 386 -32.56 -41.24 -104.96
CA THR A 386 -32.85 -39.99 -104.23
C THR A 386 -32.85 -40.24 -102.72
N THR A 387 -33.40 -41.38 -102.30
CA THR A 387 -33.46 -41.82 -100.90
C THR A 387 -32.08 -42.19 -100.33
N VAL A 388 -31.14 -42.64 -101.17
CA VAL A 388 -29.72 -42.84 -100.78
C VAL A 388 -29.02 -41.50 -100.54
N GLY A 389 -29.33 -40.45 -101.31
CA GLY A 389 -28.83 -39.09 -101.05
C GLY A 389 -29.31 -38.53 -99.71
N GLU A 390 -30.58 -38.74 -99.37
CA GLU A 390 -31.14 -38.38 -98.06
C GLU A 390 -30.53 -39.21 -96.92
N ARG A 391 -30.23 -40.50 -97.15
CA ARG A 391 -29.51 -41.35 -96.19
C ARG A 391 -28.13 -40.77 -95.85
N ARG A 392 -27.37 -40.33 -96.85
CA ARG A 392 -26.03 -39.77 -96.63
C ARG A 392 -26.13 -38.50 -95.77
N ARG A 393 -27.07 -37.62 -96.08
CA ARG A 393 -27.35 -36.41 -95.29
C ARG A 393 -27.80 -36.73 -93.86
N ALA A 394 -28.68 -37.71 -93.66
CA ALA A 394 -29.14 -38.13 -92.33
C ALA A 394 -28.00 -38.73 -91.47
N ARG A 395 -27.05 -39.44 -92.10
CA ARG A 395 -25.86 -39.95 -91.43
C ARG A 395 -24.87 -38.83 -91.07
N GLU A 396 -24.56 -37.94 -92.01
CA GLU A 396 -23.70 -36.77 -91.75
C GLU A 396 -24.26 -35.88 -90.63
N MET A 397 -25.58 -35.68 -90.60
CA MET A 397 -26.25 -34.98 -89.50
C MET A 397 -26.19 -35.75 -88.19
N ALA A 398 -26.38 -37.08 -88.20
CA ALA A 398 -26.29 -37.89 -86.99
C ALA A 398 -24.87 -37.88 -86.40
N ASP A 399 -23.84 -37.98 -87.24
CA ASP A 399 -22.43 -37.89 -86.83
C ASP A 399 -22.10 -36.52 -86.23
N THR A 400 -22.62 -35.45 -86.82
CA THR A 400 -22.49 -34.08 -86.28
C THR A 400 -23.19 -33.94 -84.93
N VAL A 401 -24.40 -34.49 -84.80
CA VAL A 401 -25.20 -34.44 -83.57
C VAL A 401 -24.57 -35.28 -82.45
N MET A 402 -23.98 -36.43 -82.75
CA MET A 402 -23.17 -37.21 -81.79
C MET A 402 -21.89 -36.45 -81.37
N GLY A 403 -21.30 -35.63 -82.24
CA GLY A 403 -20.20 -34.73 -81.88
C GLY A 403 -20.58 -33.72 -80.77
N TYR A 404 -21.85 -33.35 -80.67
CA TYR A 404 -22.35 -32.47 -79.60
C TYR A 404 -22.55 -33.20 -78.26
N GLU A 405 -22.65 -34.54 -78.24
CA GLU A 405 -22.81 -35.33 -77.01
C GLU A 405 -21.59 -35.17 -76.09
N ALA A 406 -20.38 -35.38 -76.61
CA ALA A 406 -19.14 -35.17 -75.85
C ALA A 406 -18.98 -33.72 -75.36
N SER A 407 -19.42 -32.75 -76.17
CA SER A 407 -19.38 -31.33 -75.79
C SER A 407 -20.39 -31.00 -74.68
N ALA A 408 -21.53 -31.69 -74.63
CA ALA A 408 -22.54 -31.51 -73.60
C ALA A 408 -22.09 -32.10 -72.26
N ASP A 409 -21.45 -33.27 -72.27
CA ASP A 409 -20.81 -33.88 -71.10
C ASP A 409 -19.74 -32.95 -70.50
N ASP A 410 -18.88 -32.36 -71.33
CA ASP A 410 -17.86 -31.39 -70.90
C ASP A 410 -18.48 -30.16 -70.21
N VAL A 411 -19.63 -29.69 -70.69
CA VAL A 411 -20.36 -28.54 -70.10
C VAL A 411 -20.91 -28.90 -68.71
N CYS A 412 -21.51 -30.09 -68.54
CA CYS A 412 -21.99 -30.51 -67.22
C CYS A 412 -20.82 -30.76 -66.25
N ALA A 413 -19.72 -31.38 -66.71
CA ALA A 413 -18.52 -31.56 -65.90
C ALA A 413 -17.89 -30.23 -65.45
N PHE A 414 -17.84 -29.24 -66.33
CA PHE A 414 -17.38 -27.88 -65.99
C PHE A 414 -18.32 -27.20 -64.98
N ALA A 415 -19.63 -27.34 -65.14
CA ALA A 415 -20.62 -26.79 -64.23
C ALA A 415 -20.52 -27.42 -62.82
N ASP A 416 -20.38 -28.74 -62.73
CA ASP A 416 -20.20 -29.47 -61.46
C ASP A 416 -18.88 -29.10 -60.77
N ALA A 417 -17.78 -29.03 -61.52
CA ALA A 417 -16.48 -28.60 -60.97
C ALA A 417 -16.53 -27.15 -60.44
N SER A 418 -17.21 -26.25 -61.16
CA SER A 418 -17.39 -24.86 -60.75
C SER A 418 -18.27 -24.74 -59.49
N MET A 419 -19.34 -25.54 -59.40
CA MET A 419 -20.17 -25.64 -58.21
C MET A 419 -19.36 -26.11 -57.00
N LYS A 420 -18.61 -27.22 -57.12
CA LYS A 420 -17.78 -27.77 -56.05
C LYS A 420 -16.76 -26.76 -55.52
N ARG A 421 -16.05 -26.05 -56.42
CA ARG A 421 -15.11 -24.99 -56.03
C ARG A 421 -15.80 -23.84 -55.30
N THR A 422 -16.99 -23.46 -55.72
CA THR A 422 -17.75 -22.36 -55.08
C THR A 422 -18.23 -22.74 -53.68
N ILE A 423 -18.72 -23.99 -53.50
CA ILE A 423 -19.12 -24.53 -52.19
C ILE A 423 -17.92 -24.61 -51.25
N GLU A 424 -16.76 -25.08 -51.73
CA GLU A 424 -15.56 -25.19 -50.91
C GLU A 424 -15.01 -23.80 -50.52
N GLY A 425 -15.03 -22.84 -51.45
CA GLY A 425 -14.70 -21.44 -51.17
C GLY A 425 -15.62 -20.81 -50.12
N GLN A 426 -16.91 -21.10 -50.17
CA GLN A 426 -17.88 -20.67 -49.16
C GLN A 426 -17.59 -21.32 -47.80
N ARG A 427 -17.36 -22.64 -47.73
CA ARG A 427 -17.04 -23.35 -46.49
C ARG A 427 -15.79 -22.73 -45.83
N THR A 428 -14.76 -22.47 -46.63
CA THR A 428 -13.53 -21.82 -46.17
C THR A 428 -13.79 -20.42 -45.61
N ALA A 429 -14.62 -19.62 -46.29
CA ALA A 429 -14.98 -18.27 -45.84
C ALA A 429 -15.77 -18.28 -44.53
N VAL A 430 -16.73 -19.19 -44.36
CA VAL A 430 -17.49 -19.36 -43.11
C VAL A 430 -16.57 -19.76 -41.96
N HIS A 431 -15.71 -20.76 -42.16
CA HIS A 431 -14.77 -21.20 -41.13
C HIS A 431 -13.77 -20.09 -40.75
N ALA A 432 -13.30 -19.30 -41.71
CA ALA A 432 -12.45 -18.15 -41.43
C ALA A 432 -13.19 -17.09 -40.58
N ASN A 433 -14.47 -16.85 -40.87
CA ASN A 433 -15.30 -15.92 -40.11
C ASN A 433 -15.51 -16.39 -38.67
N GLU A 434 -15.89 -17.66 -38.46
CA GLU A 434 -16.07 -18.27 -37.13
C GLU A 434 -14.78 -18.20 -36.29
N ASN A 435 -13.62 -18.47 -36.90
CA ASN A 435 -12.32 -18.34 -36.24
C ASN A 435 -12.05 -16.91 -35.77
N VAL A 436 -12.37 -15.91 -36.59
CA VAL A 436 -12.22 -14.49 -36.23
C VAL A 436 -13.18 -14.11 -35.10
N SER A 437 -14.45 -14.53 -35.16
CA SER A 437 -15.42 -14.31 -34.08
C SER A 437 -14.94 -14.90 -32.75
N SER A 438 -14.48 -16.15 -32.77
CA SER A 438 -13.98 -16.86 -31.59
C SER A 438 -12.73 -16.16 -31.01
N ALA A 439 -11.79 -15.75 -31.86
CA ALA A 439 -10.61 -15.00 -31.44
C ALA A 439 -10.99 -13.66 -30.78
N LEU A 440 -11.94 -12.90 -31.35
CA LEU A 440 -12.42 -11.64 -30.79
C LEU A 440 -13.10 -11.83 -29.43
N GLN A 441 -13.90 -12.88 -29.25
CA GLN A 441 -14.54 -13.19 -27.97
C GLN A 441 -13.52 -13.56 -26.89
N ASN A 442 -12.51 -14.37 -27.25
CA ASN A 442 -11.44 -14.75 -26.33
C ASN A 442 -10.61 -13.52 -25.90
N ILE A 443 -10.30 -12.64 -26.84
CA ILE A 443 -9.63 -11.36 -26.61
C ILE A 443 -10.42 -10.46 -25.65
N ASP A 444 -11.72 -10.27 -25.89
CA ASP A 444 -12.58 -9.44 -25.03
C ASP A 444 -12.69 -10.02 -23.61
N SER A 445 -12.83 -11.35 -23.50
CA SER A 445 -12.86 -12.05 -22.22
C SER A 445 -11.55 -11.87 -21.44
N ALA A 446 -10.40 -12.06 -22.09
CA ALA A 446 -9.09 -11.84 -21.48
C ALA A 446 -8.89 -10.39 -21.04
N ALA A 447 -9.23 -9.41 -21.90
CA ALA A 447 -9.13 -8.00 -21.57
C ALA A 447 -10.00 -7.61 -20.37
N LYS A 448 -11.23 -8.13 -20.28
CA LYS A 448 -12.13 -7.92 -19.12
C LYS A 448 -11.56 -8.54 -17.84
N ARG A 449 -10.96 -9.73 -17.91
CA ARG A 449 -10.30 -10.36 -16.75
C ARG A 449 -9.14 -9.51 -16.25
N VAL A 450 -8.25 -9.07 -17.15
CA VAL A 450 -7.10 -8.24 -16.78
C VAL A 450 -7.54 -6.90 -16.22
N GLU A 451 -8.55 -6.26 -16.81
CA GLU A 451 -9.10 -5.02 -16.26
C GLU A 451 -9.68 -5.22 -14.87
N LYS A 452 -10.44 -6.30 -14.64
CA LYS A 452 -11.00 -6.60 -13.32
C LYS A 452 -9.89 -6.73 -12.28
N THR A 453 -8.84 -7.51 -12.56
CA THR A 453 -7.68 -7.65 -11.69
C THR A 453 -6.96 -6.32 -11.47
N PHE A 454 -6.80 -5.53 -12.53
CA PHE A 454 -6.19 -4.20 -12.44
C PHE A 454 -6.97 -3.30 -11.47
N ASN A 455 -8.27 -3.21 -11.68
CA ASN A 455 -9.17 -2.37 -10.87
C ASN A 455 -9.26 -2.86 -9.42
N GLU A 456 -9.33 -4.17 -9.19
CA GLU A 456 -9.31 -4.74 -7.84
C GLU A 456 -8.03 -4.32 -7.12
N ALA A 457 -6.85 -4.51 -7.70
CA ALA A 457 -5.62 -4.18 -7.02
C ALA A 457 -5.41 -2.65 -6.87
N VAL A 458 -5.88 -1.81 -7.81
CA VAL A 458 -5.95 -0.34 -7.61
C VAL A 458 -6.88 0.01 -6.44
N ASN A 459 -8.01 -0.69 -6.29
CA ASN A 459 -8.94 -0.45 -5.19
C ASN A 459 -8.35 -0.82 -3.83
N TRP A 460 -7.46 -1.81 -3.76
CA TRP A 460 -6.73 -2.18 -2.53
C TRP A 460 -5.73 -1.10 -2.08
N LEU A 461 -5.34 -0.17 -2.95
CA LEU A 461 -4.35 0.87 -2.67
C LEU A 461 -5.00 2.12 -2.09
N CYS A 462 -5.49 1.97 -0.85
CA CYS A 462 -6.29 2.97 -0.16
C CYS A 462 -5.69 4.39 -0.07
N GLU A 463 -4.38 4.53 -0.28
CA GLU A 463 -3.65 5.78 -0.03
C GLU A 463 -3.35 6.61 -1.28
N LEU A 464 -3.70 6.11 -2.47
CA LEU A 464 -3.53 6.86 -3.71
C LEU A 464 -4.65 7.91 -3.86
N ASN A 465 -4.33 9.17 -3.54
CA ASN A 465 -5.17 10.34 -3.75
C ASN A 465 -5.30 10.63 -5.25
N SER A 466 -6.06 9.81 -5.98
CA SER A 466 -6.57 10.03 -7.35
C SER A 466 -6.95 8.72 -8.07
N ARG A 467 -7.47 7.68 -7.39
CA ARG A 467 -7.76 6.39 -8.05
C ARG A 467 -8.67 6.48 -9.28
N GLU A 468 -9.54 7.49 -9.36
CA GLU A 468 -10.50 7.66 -10.46
C GLU A 468 -9.82 7.75 -11.84
N HIS A 469 -8.67 8.42 -11.96
CA HIS A 469 -7.94 8.49 -13.24
C HIS A 469 -7.24 7.17 -13.60
N LEU A 470 -6.95 6.32 -12.61
CA LEU A 470 -6.38 4.99 -12.81
C LEU A 470 -7.45 3.94 -13.18
N LEU A 471 -8.71 4.17 -12.79
CA LEU A 471 -9.81 3.23 -13.04
C LEU A 471 -10.51 3.48 -14.39
N GLY A 472 -10.35 4.65 -14.99
CA GLY A 472 -10.95 5.00 -16.28
C GLY A 472 -10.01 4.76 -17.46
N CYS A 473 -10.58 4.55 -18.65
CA CYS A 473 -9.85 4.78 -19.89
C CYS A 473 -10.20 6.18 -20.38
N SER A 474 -9.27 7.14 -20.27
CA SER A 474 -9.38 8.38 -21.03
C SER A 474 -9.28 8.00 -22.51
N GLY A 475 -10.28 8.40 -23.30
CA GLY A 475 -10.48 7.90 -24.66
C GLY A 475 -9.28 8.12 -25.57
N ALA A 476 -8.36 7.17 -25.60
CA ALA A 476 -7.28 7.13 -26.57
C ALA A 476 -7.90 6.71 -27.90
N ALA A 477 -8.09 7.67 -28.79
CA ALA A 477 -8.53 7.40 -30.15
C ALA A 477 -7.46 6.53 -30.84
N VAL A 478 -7.87 5.36 -31.31
CA VAL A 478 -7.04 4.55 -32.22
C VAL A 478 -6.75 5.43 -33.43
N LYS A 479 -5.47 5.72 -33.69
CA LYS A 479 -5.06 6.32 -34.97
C LYS A 479 -5.48 5.35 -36.06
N VAL A 480 -6.56 5.68 -36.76
CA VAL A 480 -6.97 5.01 -38.00
C VAL A 480 -5.81 5.18 -38.97
N MET A 481 -5.04 4.11 -39.22
CA MET A 481 -4.04 4.10 -40.28
C MET A 481 -4.43 3.09 -41.35
N ASP A 482 -4.15 3.48 -42.60
CA ASP A 482 -4.43 2.72 -43.80
C ASP A 482 -3.77 1.34 -43.78
N GLY A 483 -4.59 0.29 -43.94
CA GLY A 483 -4.14 -1.10 -44.09
C GLY A 483 -4.77 -2.08 -43.08
N PRO A 484 -6.05 -2.46 -43.26
CA PRO A 484 -6.83 -3.25 -42.30
C PRO A 484 -6.15 -4.54 -41.77
N THR A 485 -5.44 -5.25 -42.65
CA THR A 485 -5.05 -6.64 -42.39
C THR A 485 -3.72 -6.76 -41.64
N LYS A 486 -2.76 -5.86 -41.91
CA LYS A 486 -1.47 -5.85 -41.19
C LYS A 486 -1.60 -5.30 -39.77
N MET A 487 -2.47 -4.31 -39.58
CA MET A 487 -2.78 -3.77 -38.26
C MET A 487 -3.51 -4.79 -37.41
N PHE A 488 -4.52 -5.49 -37.97
CA PHE A 488 -5.21 -6.58 -37.26
C PHE A 488 -4.27 -7.66 -36.75
N LEU A 489 -3.32 -8.14 -37.58
CA LEU A 489 -2.36 -9.17 -37.15
C LEU A 489 -1.38 -8.67 -36.08
N PHE A 490 -0.90 -7.42 -36.20
CA PHE A 490 -0.04 -6.80 -35.20
C PHE A 490 -0.76 -6.57 -33.87
N ASP A 491 -2.03 -6.16 -33.94
CA ASP A 491 -2.86 -5.87 -32.77
C ASP A 491 -3.31 -7.16 -32.08
N VAL A 492 -3.66 -8.22 -32.82
CA VAL A 492 -3.92 -9.57 -32.30
C VAL A 492 -2.68 -10.17 -31.64
N ALA A 493 -1.49 -9.99 -32.23
CA ALA A 493 -0.23 -10.45 -31.63
C ALA A 493 0.07 -9.75 -30.30
N LYS A 494 -0.14 -8.43 -30.21
CA LYS A 494 -0.01 -7.68 -28.95
C LYS A 494 -1.04 -8.11 -27.89
N LEU A 495 -2.27 -8.37 -28.31
CA LEU A 495 -3.35 -8.84 -27.45
C LEU A 495 -3.10 -10.25 -26.90
N LEU A 496 -2.66 -11.17 -27.76
CA LEU A 496 -2.27 -12.53 -27.36
C LEU A 496 -1.05 -12.50 -26.44
N GLN A 497 -0.06 -11.65 -26.72
CA GLN A 497 1.10 -11.47 -25.86
C GLN A 497 0.68 -10.91 -24.48
N PHE A 498 -0.24 -9.96 -24.45
CA PHE A 498 -0.78 -9.39 -23.21
C PHE A 498 -1.59 -10.42 -22.40
N ALA A 499 -2.47 -11.19 -23.07
CA ALA A 499 -3.25 -12.26 -22.45
C ALA A 499 -2.33 -13.36 -21.89
N ASN A 500 -1.35 -13.83 -22.67
CA ASN A 500 -0.41 -14.87 -22.26
C ASN A 500 0.46 -14.42 -21.07
N ASN A 501 0.99 -13.20 -21.12
CA ASN A 501 1.79 -12.64 -20.01
C ASN A 501 0.96 -12.43 -18.74
N SER A 502 -0.34 -12.19 -18.87
CA SER A 502 -1.26 -12.05 -17.74
C SER A 502 -1.70 -13.40 -17.19
N GLU A 503 -1.88 -14.42 -18.03
CA GLU A 503 -2.35 -15.77 -17.63
C GLU A 503 -1.26 -16.68 -17.04
N GLU A 504 -0.02 -16.63 -17.53
CA GLU A 504 1.11 -17.39 -16.95
C GLU A 504 1.34 -17.06 -15.46
N VAL A 505 0.95 -15.86 -15.05
CA VAL A 505 1.05 -15.33 -13.70
C VAL A 505 -0.11 -15.81 -12.83
N ILE A 506 -1.33 -15.78 -13.37
CA ILE A 506 -2.54 -16.14 -12.64
C ILE A 506 -2.55 -17.63 -12.30
N VAL A 507 -2.05 -18.49 -13.20
CA VAL A 507 -2.00 -19.95 -13.00
C VAL A 507 -0.95 -20.36 -11.94
N LYS A 508 0.08 -19.53 -11.70
CA LYS A 508 1.15 -19.83 -10.73
C LYS A 508 0.92 -19.23 -9.33
N HIS A 509 -0.19 -18.53 -9.10
CA HIS A 509 -0.49 -17.94 -7.79
C HIS A 509 -0.99 -19.00 -6.78
N PRO A 510 -0.38 -19.16 -5.58
CA PRO A 510 -0.69 -20.25 -4.66
C PRO A 510 -2.12 -20.23 -4.07
N LEU A 511 -2.86 -19.13 -4.24
CA LEU A 511 -4.26 -19.02 -3.80
C LEU A 511 -5.27 -19.59 -4.82
N TRP A 512 -4.84 -19.95 -6.03
CA TRP A 512 -5.74 -20.44 -7.10
C TRP A 512 -5.37 -21.84 -7.64
N SER A 513 -4.35 -22.50 -7.06
CA SER A 513 -3.94 -23.86 -7.45
C SER A 513 -4.94 -24.96 -7.04
N ALA A 514 -6.07 -24.61 -6.43
CA ALA A 514 -7.11 -25.56 -6.02
C ALA A 514 -8.23 -25.76 -7.05
N ALA A 515 -8.29 -24.99 -8.15
CA ALA A 515 -9.46 -24.97 -9.03
C ALA A 515 -9.21 -25.28 -10.52
N SER A 516 -7.99 -25.57 -10.96
CA SER A 516 -7.71 -25.87 -12.37
C SER A 516 -6.94 -27.17 -12.56
N LYS A 517 -7.64 -28.30 -12.38
CA LYS A 517 -7.29 -29.55 -13.08
C LYS A 517 -8.39 -29.85 -14.08
N TRP A 518 -8.17 -29.50 -15.35
CA TRP A 518 -8.91 -30.09 -16.48
C TRP A 518 -7.93 -30.51 -17.59
N PRO A 519 -8.30 -31.52 -18.39
CA PRO A 519 -7.37 -32.48 -18.97
C PRO A 519 -6.78 -32.00 -20.30
N ALA A 520 -5.53 -32.39 -20.55
CA ALA A 520 -4.92 -32.31 -21.85
C ALA A 520 -5.67 -33.22 -22.84
N ALA A 521 -6.14 -32.65 -23.93
CA ALA A 521 -6.61 -33.41 -25.09
C ALA A 521 -5.43 -33.61 -26.05
N SER A 522 -5.03 -34.87 -26.19
CA SER A 522 -4.28 -35.43 -27.32
C SER A 522 -5.16 -35.57 -28.55
#